data_AF-A0A2N5MBW7-F1
#
_entry.id   AF-A0A2N5MBW7-F1
#
_cell.length_a   1.000
_cell.length_b   1.000
_cell.length_c   1.000
_cell.angle_alpha   90.00
_cell.angle_beta   90.00
_cell.angle_gamma   90.00
#
_symmetry.space_group_name_H-M   'P 1'
#
loop_
_entity.id
_entity.type
_entity.pdbx_description
1 polymer ?
#
loop_
_entity_poly.entity_id
_entity_poly.type
_entity_poly.pdbx_seq_one_letter_code
_entity_poly.pdbx_strand_id
1 'polypeptide(L)'
;MAFKVFSKITTAFFVSILLGLIYQMLEMKSGISFSGGVFFVIIIAFIGTSIYGIPVSFLSDFITHRIKFNRFIIAAFIHVLFGFILLFYDLDIGGYALICSWLFFLLDELQNSLRKNRGFKKPGKKFAFDMAGACGIFVLALFGFSLIVHLTEQTSRETFLIPEGYKGGFRIIYNIKDAPAPKKDGEYHVYQINERGYVLSPLPVSEGTIENRYYYVDNSGHKERIKDVCISGGGTGEDSVYGYDITITSSNYRIMPEPCDDDSYSEIDLGATLDEIVWREGLDKRVKK
;
A
#
# COMPACT_ATOMS: atom_id res chain seq x y z
N MET A 1 21.94 -33.96 -0.44
CA MET A 1 21.03 -32.97 0.20
C MET A 1 21.72 -31.61 0.37
N ALA A 2 22.90 -31.53 1.00
CA ALA A 2 23.66 -30.28 1.21
C ALA A 2 23.86 -29.43 -0.06
N PHE A 3 24.21 -30.04 -1.20
CA PHE A 3 24.43 -29.30 -2.45
C PHE A 3 23.14 -28.64 -3.01
N LYS A 4 21.96 -29.25 -2.81
CA LYS A 4 20.69 -28.65 -3.22
C LYS A 4 20.34 -27.46 -2.32
N VAL A 5 20.56 -27.59 -1.01
CA VAL A 5 20.35 -26.49 -0.06
C VAL A 5 21.22 -25.29 -0.44
N PHE A 6 22.51 -25.51 -0.71
CA PHE A 6 23.42 -24.45 -1.13
C PHE A 6 22.91 -23.69 -2.36
N SER A 7 22.38 -24.40 -3.35
CA SER A 7 21.86 -23.74 -4.56
C SER A 7 20.61 -22.90 -4.35
N LYS A 8 19.72 -23.32 -3.45
CA LYS A 8 18.53 -22.54 -3.13
C LYS A 8 18.91 -21.28 -2.36
N ILE A 9 19.91 -21.35 -1.46
CA ILE A 9 20.49 -20.18 -0.78
C ILE A 9 21.14 -19.23 -1.79
N THR A 10 21.93 -19.76 -2.73
CA THR A 10 22.52 -18.96 -3.82
C THR A 10 21.44 -18.27 -4.66
N THR A 11 20.34 -18.96 -4.95
CA THR A 11 19.18 -18.37 -5.66
C THR A 11 18.56 -17.23 -4.85
N ALA A 12 18.28 -17.44 -3.56
CA ALA A 12 17.76 -16.40 -2.66
C ALA A 12 18.65 -15.15 -2.67
N PHE A 13 19.97 -15.34 -2.56
CA PHE A 13 20.93 -14.24 -2.60
C PHE A 13 20.88 -13.46 -3.92
N PHE A 14 20.86 -14.14 -5.07
CA PHE A 14 20.79 -13.46 -6.38
C PHE A 14 19.46 -12.75 -6.62
N VAL A 15 18.32 -13.36 -6.22
CA VAL A 15 17.01 -12.69 -6.29
C VAL A 15 17.04 -11.39 -5.49
N SER A 16 17.64 -11.42 -4.30
CA SER A 16 17.68 -10.28 -3.38
C SER A 16 18.53 -9.14 -3.93
N ILE A 17 19.70 -9.45 -4.49
CA ILE A 17 20.53 -8.46 -5.18
C ILE A 17 19.78 -7.88 -6.39
N LEU A 18 19.14 -8.72 -7.20
CA LEU A 18 18.40 -8.28 -8.37
C LEU A 18 17.28 -7.30 -7.99
N LEU A 19 16.52 -7.59 -6.94
CA LEU A 19 15.47 -6.71 -6.43
C LEU A 19 16.04 -5.39 -5.89
N GLY A 20 17.15 -5.43 -5.15
CA GLY A 20 17.84 -4.21 -4.70
C GLY A 20 18.33 -3.34 -5.85
N LEU A 21 18.87 -3.95 -6.92
CA LEU A 21 19.28 -3.22 -8.11
C LEU A 21 18.10 -2.58 -8.85
N ILE A 22 16.98 -3.31 -9.00
CA ILE A 22 15.76 -2.77 -9.59
C ILE A 22 15.25 -1.59 -8.76
N TYR A 23 15.24 -1.70 -7.43
CA TYR A 23 14.87 -0.62 -6.53
C TYR A 23 15.77 0.62 -6.71
N GLN A 24 17.10 0.44 -6.74
CA GLN A 24 18.03 1.54 -6.98
C GLN A 24 17.79 2.21 -8.35
N MET A 25 17.47 1.44 -9.38
CA MET A 25 17.15 2.00 -10.70
C MET A 25 15.86 2.83 -10.68
N LEU A 26 14.88 2.47 -9.85
CA LEU A 26 13.65 3.24 -9.68
C LEU A 26 13.92 4.55 -8.90
N GLU A 27 14.71 4.50 -7.83
CA GLU A 27 15.08 5.71 -7.07
C GLU A 27 15.90 6.71 -7.89
N MET A 28 16.83 6.21 -8.73
CA MET A 28 17.58 7.10 -9.63
C MET A 28 16.66 7.82 -10.62
N LYS A 29 15.55 7.20 -11.04
CA LYS A 29 14.56 7.85 -11.91
C LYS A 29 13.75 8.90 -11.18
N SER A 30 13.55 8.76 -9.87
CA SER A 30 12.89 9.77 -9.03
C SER A 30 13.84 10.87 -8.54
N GLY A 31 15.08 10.92 -9.04
CA GLY A 31 16.07 11.94 -8.67
C GLY A 31 16.74 11.73 -7.31
N ILE A 32 16.50 10.59 -6.66
CA ILE A 32 17.09 10.25 -5.38
C ILE A 32 18.44 9.55 -5.66
N SER A 33 19.52 10.07 -5.06
CA SER A 33 20.84 9.45 -5.15
C SER A 33 20.88 8.13 -4.36
N PHE A 34 21.95 7.35 -4.51
CA PHE A 34 22.13 6.06 -3.82
C PHE A 34 21.73 6.12 -2.34
N SER A 35 20.61 5.47 -2.00
CA SER A 35 20.04 5.52 -0.66
C SER A 35 20.44 4.28 0.15
N GLY A 36 20.41 4.43 1.48
CA GLY A 36 20.49 3.27 2.39
C GLY A 36 19.33 2.29 2.21
N GLY A 37 18.24 2.70 1.54
CA GLY A 37 17.07 1.88 1.25
C GLY A 37 17.39 0.64 0.43
N VAL A 38 18.37 0.70 -0.47
CA VAL A 38 18.79 -0.48 -1.27
C VAL A 38 19.23 -1.63 -0.38
N PHE A 39 20.05 -1.36 0.64
CA PHE A 39 20.53 -2.40 1.55
C PHE A 39 19.38 -3.01 2.35
N PHE A 40 18.43 -2.18 2.78
CA PHE A 40 17.24 -2.63 3.48
C PHE A 40 16.39 -3.56 2.60
N VAL A 41 16.16 -3.19 1.33
CA VAL A 41 15.43 -4.03 0.36
C VAL A 41 16.16 -5.36 0.13
N ILE A 42 17.49 -5.36 -0.04
CA ILE A 42 18.27 -6.59 -0.22
C ILE A 42 18.13 -7.51 1.00
N ILE A 43 18.22 -6.96 2.22
CA ILE A 43 18.12 -7.76 3.46
C ILE A 43 16.72 -8.36 3.59
N ILE A 44 15.65 -7.56 3.41
CA ILE A 44 14.27 -8.05 3.51
C ILE A 44 13.97 -9.08 2.42
N ALA A 45 14.39 -8.81 1.17
CA ALA A 45 14.24 -9.76 0.09
C ALA A 45 14.96 -11.09 0.39
N PHE A 46 16.15 -11.03 1.00
CA PHE A 46 16.91 -12.21 1.36
C PHE A 46 16.24 -13.02 2.46
N ILE A 47 15.74 -12.34 3.49
CA ILE A 47 14.99 -12.98 4.58
C ILE A 47 13.71 -13.62 4.02
N GLY A 48 12.91 -12.88 3.24
CA GLY A 48 11.66 -13.36 2.66
C GLY A 48 11.88 -14.55 1.73
N THR A 49 12.85 -14.47 0.80
CA THR A 49 13.17 -15.58 -0.11
C THR A 49 13.76 -16.79 0.61
N SER A 50 14.49 -16.59 1.72
CA SER A 50 15.03 -17.69 2.52
C SER A 50 13.96 -18.39 3.36
N ILE A 51 13.09 -17.63 4.02
CA ILE A 51 12.02 -18.16 4.88
C ILE A 51 10.90 -18.79 4.05
N TYR A 52 10.58 -18.19 2.90
CA TYR A 52 9.43 -18.60 2.10
C TYR A 52 9.82 -19.28 0.79
N GLY A 53 10.67 -18.64 -0.01
CA GLY A 53 11.05 -19.13 -1.33
C GLY A 53 11.75 -20.49 -1.30
N ILE A 54 12.69 -20.69 -0.37
CA ILE A 54 13.42 -21.97 -0.24
C ILE A 54 12.48 -23.14 0.12
N PRO A 55 11.61 -23.05 1.16
CA PRO A 55 10.63 -24.11 1.45
C PRO A 55 9.68 -24.41 0.29
N VAL A 56 9.12 -23.38 -0.37
CA VAL A 56 8.24 -23.55 -1.52
C VAL A 56 8.96 -24.26 -2.67
N SER A 57 10.23 -23.92 -2.90
CA SER A 57 11.03 -24.56 -3.93
C SER A 57 11.35 -26.03 -3.61
N PHE A 58 11.61 -26.38 -2.35
CA PHE A 58 11.73 -27.77 -1.94
C PHE A 58 10.43 -28.55 -2.06
N LEU A 59 9.30 -27.93 -1.69
CA LEU A 59 7.98 -28.52 -1.87
C LEU A 59 7.68 -28.77 -3.35
N SER A 60 8.00 -27.81 -4.22
CA SER A 60 7.90 -27.94 -5.67
C SER A 60 8.75 -29.10 -6.21
N ASP A 61 10.01 -29.22 -5.79
CA ASP A 61 10.87 -30.35 -6.14
C ASP A 61 10.30 -31.68 -5.62
N PHE A 62 9.72 -31.69 -4.41
CA PHE A 62 9.09 -32.85 -3.82
C PHE A 62 7.78 -33.24 -4.50
N ILE A 63 6.98 -32.31 -5.02
CA ILE A 63 5.77 -32.67 -5.76
C ILE A 63 6.14 -33.16 -7.16
N THR A 64 7.09 -32.47 -7.81
CA THR A 64 7.45 -32.75 -9.21
C THR A 64 8.36 -33.97 -9.40
N HIS A 65 8.99 -34.53 -8.35
CA HIS A 65 9.90 -35.68 -8.53
C HIS A 65 9.25 -36.93 -9.15
N ARG A 66 7.93 -37.12 -8.96
CA ARG A 66 7.20 -38.28 -9.52
C ARG A 66 6.62 -38.03 -10.90
N ILE A 67 6.63 -36.79 -11.37
CA ILE A 67 5.94 -36.38 -12.58
C ILE A 67 6.96 -36.20 -13.71
N LYS A 68 6.93 -37.11 -14.69
CA LYS A 68 7.86 -37.10 -15.83
C LYS A 68 7.48 -36.08 -16.92
N PHE A 69 6.23 -35.65 -16.96
CA PHE A 69 5.71 -34.72 -17.96
C PHE A 69 5.53 -33.31 -17.34
N ASN A 70 6.03 -32.28 -18.03
CA ASN A 70 5.84 -30.87 -17.70
C ASN A 70 6.21 -30.43 -16.26
N ARG A 71 7.25 -31.03 -15.65
CA ARG A 71 7.80 -30.60 -14.34
C ARG A 71 7.98 -29.09 -14.24
N PHE A 72 8.47 -28.45 -15.30
CA PHE A 72 8.73 -27.01 -15.34
C PHE A 72 7.44 -26.18 -15.09
N ILE A 73 6.37 -26.49 -15.82
CA ILE A 73 5.08 -25.81 -15.70
C ILE A 73 4.45 -26.03 -14.32
N ILE A 74 4.52 -27.26 -13.80
CA ILE A 74 4.00 -27.58 -12.46
C ILE A 74 4.77 -26.82 -11.39
N ALA A 75 6.10 -26.74 -11.52
CA ALA A 75 6.94 -25.97 -10.62
C ALA A 75 6.60 -24.47 -10.67
N ALA A 76 6.38 -23.91 -11.87
CA ALA A 76 5.95 -22.53 -12.05
C ALA A 76 4.61 -22.28 -11.36
N PHE A 77 3.63 -23.16 -11.58
CA PHE A 77 2.32 -23.08 -10.95
C PHE A 77 2.40 -23.11 -9.42
N ILE A 78 3.20 -23.99 -8.84
CA ILE A 78 3.38 -24.07 -7.37
C ILE A 78 3.96 -22.75 -6.83
N HIS A 79 4.99 -22.19 -7.45
CA HIS A 79 5.58 -20.93 -6.98
C HIS A 79 4.59 -19.77 -7.11
N VAL A 80 3.92 -19.65 -8.25
CA VAL A 80 2.90 -18.60 -8.48
C VAL A 80 1.74 -18.75 -7.50
N LEU A 81 1.23 -19.96 -7.28
CA LEU A 81 0.16 -20.24 -6.34
C LEU A 81 0.54 -19.81 -4.91
N PHE A 82 1.72 -20.20 -4.43
CA PHE A 82 2.18 -19.82 -3.10
C PHE A 82 2.39 -18.31 -2.99
N GLY A 83 3.01 -17.67 -3.99
CA GLY A 83 3.09 -16.21 -4.05
C GLY A 83 1.72 -15.53 -4.00
N PHE A 84 0.72 -16.12 -4.67
CA PHE A 84 -0.65 -15.62 -4.69
C PHE A 84 -1.40 -15.84 -3.37
N ILE A 85 -1.11 -16.92 -2.62
CA ILE A 85 -1.74 -17.15 -1.30
C ILE A 85 -1.40 -16.02 -0.33
N LEU A 86 -0.23 -15.40 -0.44
CA LEU A 86 0.16 -14.28 0.42
C LEU A 86 -0.69 -13.02 0.19
N LEU A 87 -1.42 -12.91 -0.93
CA LEU A 87 -2.40 -11.84 -1.17
C LEU A 87 -3.51 -11.82 -0.11
N PHE A 88 -3.85 -12.97 0.48
CA PHE A 88 -4.90 -13.07 1.49
C PHE A 88 -4.46 -12.64 2.89
N TYR A 89 -3.15 -12.48 3.10
CA TYR A 89 -2.61 -11.99 4.38
C TYR A 89 -2.52 -10.46 4.37
N ASP A 90 -1.93 -9.90 3.32
CA ASP A 90 -1.74 -8.47 3.15
C ASP A 90 -1.63 -8.17 1.64
N LEU A 91 -2.53 -7.32 1.13
CA LEU A 91 -2.59 -6.96 -0.29
C LEU A 91 -1.34 -6.18 -0.75
N ASP A 92 -0.78 -5.35 0.13
CA ASP A 92 0.36 -4.48 -0.19
C ASP A 92 1.63 -5.31 -0.35
N ILE A 93 1.82 -6.30 0.51
CA ILE A 93 2.96 -7.22 0.47
C ILE A 93 2.75 -8.31 -0.59
N GLY A 94 1.49 -8.64 -0.86
CA GLY A 94 1.11 -9.75 -1.72
C GLY A 94 1.63 -9.61 -3.17
N GLY A 95 1.49 -8.43 -3.77
CA GLY A 95 2.01 -8.19 -5.13
C GLY A 95 3.53 -8.38 -5.20
N TYR A 96 4.26 -7.91 -4.20
CA TYR A 96 5.71 -8.07 -4.09
C TYR A 96 6.10 -9.55 -3.91
N ALA A 97 5.37 -10.29 -3.08
CA ALA A 97 5.60 -11.72 -2.85
C ALA A 97 5.40 -12.54 -4.13
N LEU A 98 4.40 -12.21 -4.95
CA LEU A 98 4.14 -12.85 -6.24
C LEU A 98 5.33 -12.66 -7.21
N ILE A 99 5.87 -11.44 -7.30
CA ILE A 99 7.05 -11.13 -8.12
C ILE A 99 8.28 -11.88 -7.60
N CYS A 100 8.51 -11.88 -6.29
CA CYS A 100 9.64 -12.56 -5.67
C CYS A 100 9.60 -14.08 -5.93
N SER A 101 8.43 -14.69 -5.78
CA SER A 101 8.24 -16.12 -6.04
C SER A 101 8.52 -16.47 -7.49
N TRP A 102 8.08 -15.62 -8.43
CA TRP A 102 8.34 -15.78 -9.86
C TRP A 102 9.83 -15.66 -10.20
N LEU A 103 10.52 -14.63 -9.70
CA LEU A 103 11.96 -14.46 -9.89
C LEU A 103 12.76 -15.61 -9.29
N PHE A 104 12.38 -16.07 -8.10
CA PHE A 104 13.00 -17.22 -7.45
C PHE A 104 12.86 -18.48 -8.31
N PHE A 105 11.65 -18.76 -8.81
CA PHE A 105 11.41 -19.89 -9.71
C PHE A 105 12.29 -19.82 -10.96
N LEU A 106 12.33 -18.65 -11.63
CA LEU A 106 13.12 -18.48 -12.85
C LEU A 106 14.61 -18.72 -12.61
N LEU A 107 15.17 -18.16 -11.53
CA LEU A 107 16.58 -18.30 -11.22
C LEU A 107 16.94 -19.72 -10.75
N ASP A 108 16.09 -20.36 -9.93
CA ASP A 108 16.30 -21.75 -9.50
C ASP A 108 16.28 -22.71 -10.70
N GLU A 109 15.31 -22.56 -11.60
CA GLU A 109 15.19 -23.43 -12.76
C GLU A 109 16.29 -23.14 -13.80
N LEU A 110 16.71 -21.88 -13.96
CA LEU A 110 17.88 -21.53 -14.77
C LEU A 110 19.15 -22.18 -14.22
N GLN A 111 19.40 -22.09 -12.91
CA GLN A 111 20.54 -22.75 -12.28
C GLN A 111 20.48 -24.27 -12.45
N ASN A 112 19.31 -24.88 -12.30
CA ASN A 112 19.10 -26.31 -12.50
C ASN A 112 19.32 -26.75 -13.96
N SER A 113 18.91 -25.93 -14.92
CA SER A 113 19.12 -26.15 -16.35
C SER A 113 20.61 -26.08 -16.71
N LEU A 114 21.31 -25.04 -16.24
CA LEU A 114 22.76 -24.86 -16.44
C LEU A 114 23.57 -26.02 -15.86
N ARG A 115 23.14 -26.57 -14.73
CA ARG A 115 23.79 -27.74 -14.10
C ARG A 115 23.66 -29.02 -14.92
N LYS A 116 22.50 -29.26 -15.51
CA LYS A 116 22.25 -30.46 -16.33
C LYS A 116 22.96 -30.37 -17.68
N ASN A 117 23.06 -29.17 -18.24
CA ASN A 117 23.71 -28.90 -19.52
C ASN A 117 25.12 -28.33 -19.35
N ARG A 118 26.07 -29.11 -18.80
CA ARG A 118 27.51 -28.75 -18.73
C ARG A 118 28.20 -28.57 -20.11
N GLY A 119 27.44 -28.46 -21.20
CA GLY A 119 27.90 -27.95 -22.48
C GLY A 119 26.85 -26.96 -23.01
N PHE A 120 27.32 -25.83 -23.57
CA PHE A 120 26.53 -24.76 -24.20
C PHE A 120 25.71 -25.26 -25.41
N LYS A 121 24.75 -26.16 -25.19
CA LYS A 121 23.75 -26.52 -26.19
C LYS A 121 22.62 -25.50 -26.09
N LYS A 122 22.26 -24.91 -27.24
CA LYS A 122 21.16 -23.94 -27.35
C LYS A 122 19.91 -24.50 -26.65
N PRO A 123 19.14 -23.66 -25.94
CA PRO A 123 17.89 -24.09 -25.32
C PRO A 123 16.99 -24.69 -26.40
N GLY A 124 16.54 -25.93 -26.18
CA GLY A 124 15.67 -26.62 -27.14
C GLY A 124 14.30 -25.95 -27.24
N LYS A 125 13.60 -26.14 -28.36
CA LYS A 125 12.24 -25.60 -28.60
C LYS A 125 11.27 -25.90 -27.44
N LYS A 126 11.43 -27.05 -26.77
CA LYS A 126 10.64 -27.43 -25.59
C LYS A 126 10.84 -26.47 -24.40
N PHE A 127 12.08 -26.05 -24.12
CA PHE A 127 12.35 -25.14 -23.01
C PHE A 127 11.72 -23.76 -23.25
N ALA A 128 11.76 -23.27 -24.49
CA ALA A 128 11.11 -22.01 -24.86
C ALA A 128 9.58 -22.10 -24.71
N PHE A 129 8.98 -23.22 -25.10
CA PHE A 129 7.54 -23.47 -24.91
C PHE A 129 7.15 -23.53 -23.43
N ASP A 130 7.93 -24.26 -22.62
CA ASP A 130 7.71 -24.36 -21.17
C ASP A 130 7.84 -22.98 -20.49
N MET A 131 8.84 -22.17 -20.89
CA MET A 131 9.01 -20.81 -20.41
C MET A 131 7.82 -19.91 -20.78
N ALA A 132 7.36 -19.95 -22.03
CA ALA A 132 6.20 -19.19 -22.47
C ALA A 132 4.93 -19.56 -21.69
N GLY A 133 4.72 -20.86 -21.44
CA GLY A 133 3.61 -21.33 -20.61
C GLY A 133 3.70 -20.82 -19.17
N ALA A 134 4.89 -20.84 -18.56
CA ALA A 134 5.08 -20.31 -17.21
C ALA A 134 4.85 -18.79 -17.15
N CYS A 135 5.34 -18.04 -18.14
CA CYS A 135 5.05 -16.61 -18.26
C CYS A 135 3.54 -16.35 -18.39
N GLY A 136 2.82 -17.19 -19.15
CA GLY A 136 1.36 -17.11 -19.25
C GLY A 136 0.66 -17.30 -17.89
N ILE A 137 1.10 -18.28 -17.08
CA ILE A 137 0.60 -18.48 -15.72
C ILE A 137 0.86 -17.25 -14.84
N PHE A 138 2.06 -16.68 -14.92
CA PHE A 138 2.41 -15.49 -14.15
C PHE A 138 1.58 -14.26 -14.56
N VAL A 139 1.37 -14.03 -15.86
CA VAL A 139 0.52 -12.95 -16.36
C VAL A 139 -0.92 -13.11 -15.89
N LEU A 140 -1.46 -14.33 -15.93
CA LEU A 140 -2.81 -14.62 -15.39
C LEU A 140 -2.89 -14.32 -13.88
N ALA A 141 -1.85 -14.64 -13.12
CA ALA A 141 -1.79 -14.32 -11.70
C ALA A 141 -1.71 -12.80 -11.45
N LEU A 142 -0.96 -12.05 -12.25
CA LEU A 142 -0.93 -10.58 -12.17
C LEU A 142 -2.30 -9.97 -12.50
N PHE A 143 -2.99 -10.49 -13.51
CA PHE A 143 -4.36 -10.07 -13.83
C PHE A 143 -5.34 -10.40 -12.69
N GLY A 144 -5.24 -11.60 -12.12
CA GLY A 144 -6.03 -12.00 -10.95
C GLY A 144 -5.77 -11.11 -9.75
N PHE A 145 -4.51 -10.75 -9.48
CA PHE A 145 -4.13 -9.80 -8.43
C PHE A 145 -4.77 -8.42 -8.68
N SER A 146 -4.65 -7.88 -9.89
CA SER A 146 -5.26 -6.59 -10.25
C SER A 146 -6.79 -6.59 -10.07
N LEU A 147 -7.45 -7.70 -10.41
CA LEU A 147 -8.89 -7.84 -10.21
C LEU A 147 -9.25 -7.87 -8.73
N ILE A 148 -8.49 -8.60 -7.91
CA ILE A 148 -8.71 -8.62 -6.45
C ILE A 148 -8.55 -7.21 -5.88
N VAL A 149 -7.44 -6.54 -6.18
CA VAL A 149 -7.18 -5.15 -5.72
C VAL A 149 -8.36 -4.26 -6.05
N HIS A 150 -8.84 -4.28 -7.31
CA HIS A 150 -9.98 -3.45 -7.72
C HIS A 150 -11.29 -3.79 -6.99
N LEU A 151 -11.53 -5.08 -6.70
CA LEU A 151 -12.73 -5.51 -5.98
C LEU A 151 -12.66 -5.25 -4.47
N THR A 152 -11.46 -5.12 -3.91
CA THR A 152 -11.22 -4.89 -2.47
C THR A 152 -10.81 -3.45 -2.16
N GLU A 153 -10.72 -2.58 -3.17
CA GLU A 153 -10.33 -1.18 -3.00
C GLU A 153 -11.38 -0.49 -2.12
N GLN A 154 -10.97 -0.11 -0.91
CA GLN A 154 -11.79 0.75 -0.07
C GLN A 154 -11.72 2.17 -0.64
N THR A 155 -12.79 2.95 -0.52
CA THR A 155 -12.83 4.34 -1.00
C THR A 155 -13.35 5.25 0.11
N SER A 156 -12.67 6.36 0.37
CA SER A 156 -13.18 7.37 1.29
C SER A 156 -14.27 8.17 0.57
N ARG A 157 -15.50 8.06 1.08
CA ARG A 157 -16.67 8.75 0.53
C ARG A 157 -17.17 9.74 1.57
N GLU A 158 -16.41 10.81 1.74
CA GLU A 158 -16.73 11.88 2.70
C GLU A 158 -17.09 13.16 1.95
N THR A 159 -18.09 13.88 2.44
CA THR A 159 -18.47 15.20 1.93
C THR A 159 -18.29 16.22 3.04
N PHE A 160 -17.42 17.20 2.82
CA PHE A 160 -17.15 18.26 3.77
C PHE A 160 -17.92 19.52 3.39
N LEU A 161 -18.77 19.98 4.31
CA LEU A 161 -19.50 21.23 4.21
C LEU A 161 -18.79 22.26 5.08
N ILE A 162 -18.16 23.23 4.43
CA ILE A 162 -17.30 24.24 5.03
C ILE A 162 -18.07 25.57 5.05
N PRO A 163 -18.09 26.33 6.16
CA PRO A 163 -18.77 27.62 6.19
C PRO A 163 -18.25 28.57 5.11
N GLU A 164 -19.17 29.26 4.42
CA GLU A 164 -18.81 30.28 3.44
C GLU A 164 -17.90 31.36 4.06
N GLY A 165 -16.82 31.71 3.37
CA GLY A 165 -15.83 32.68 3.84
C GLY A 165 -14.78 32.11 4.80
N TYR A 166 -14.88 30.84 5.20
CA TYR A 166 -13.84 30.18 5.98
C TYR A 166 -12.54 30.06 5.17
N LYS A 167 -11.42 30.38 5.84
CA LYS A 167 -10.06 30.30 5.30
C LYS A 167 -9.17 29.56 6.30
N GLY A 168 -8.26 28.74 5.80
CA GLY A 168 -7.30 28.00 6.62
C GLY A 168 -7.47 26.48 6.55
N GLY A 169 -6.85 25.78 7.50
CA GLY A 169 -6.96 24.35 7.65
C GLY A 169 -8.20 23.92 8.43
N PHE A 170 -8.77 22.77 8.09
CA PHE A 170 -9.80 22.14 8.89
C PHE A 170 -9.46 20.70 9.27
N ARG A 171 -10.03 20.23 10.38
CA ARG A 171 -9.71 18.94 11.00
C ARG A 171 -10.95 18.10 11.29
N ILE A 172 -10.82 16.80 11.06
CA ILE A 172 -11.80 15.80 11.49
C ILE A 172 -11.18 15.01 12.64
N ILE A 173 -11.91 14.89 13.73
CA ILE A 173 -11.51 14.11 14.91
C ILE A 173 -12.37 12.86 14.96
N TYR A 174 -11.75 11.70 14.83
CA TYR A 174 -12.44 10.41 14.71
C TYR A 174 -12.59 9.70 16.06
N ASN A 175 -13.40 8.64 16.08
CA ASN A 175 -13.60 7.75 17.23
C ASN A 175 -14.13 8.44 18.51
N ILE A 176 -14.86 9.54 18.37
CA ILE A 176 -15.48 10.24 19.50
C ILE A 176 -16.88 9.68 19.76
N LYS A 177 -17.01 8.81 20.77
CA LYS A 177 -18.23 8.03 21.07
C LYS A 177 -19.51 8.86 21.15
N ASP A 178 -19.45 10.05 21.76
CA ASP A 178 -20.61 10.93 21.98
C ASP A 178 -20.75 12.02 20.89
N ALA A 179 -19.97 11.94 19.81
CA ALA A 179 -20.04 12.92 18.73
C ALA A 179 -21.29 12.70 17.86
N PRO A 180 -21.86 13.77 17.28
CA PRO A 180 -22.94 13.65 16.30
C PRO A 180 -22.52 12.78 15.12
N ALA A 181 -23.32 11.78 14.79
CA ALA A 181 -23.07 10.96 13.61
C ALA A 181 -23.22 11.81 12.33
N PRO A 182 -22.31 11.68 11.34
CA PRO A 182 -22.42 12.40 10.08
C PRO A 182 -23.69 11.98 9.35
N LYS A 183 -24.34 12.94 8.67
CA LYS A 183 -25.50 12.65 7.83
C LYS A 183 -25.05 11.77 6.65
N LYS A 184 -25.94 10.93 6.13
CA LYS A 184 -25.67 10.18 4.90
C LYS A 184 -26.35 10.84 3.71
N ASP A 185 -25.61 10.99 2.62
CA ASP A 185 -26.10 11.39 1.31
C ASP A 185 -25.68 10.33 0.29
N GLY A 186 -26.56 9.36 0.03
CA GLY A 186 -26.21 8.14 -0.69
C GLY A 186 -25.14 7.33 0.04
N GLU A 187 -24.01 7.13 -0.63
CA GLU A 187 -22.84 6.43 -0.08
C GLU A 187 -21.87 7.36 0.67
N TYR A 188 -22.16 8.67 0.72
CA TYR A 188 -21.28 9.67 1.33
C TYR A 188 -21.65 9.98 2.78
N HIS A 189 -20.63 10.06 3.63
CA HIS A 189 -20.72 10.63 4.97
C HIS A 189 -20.52 12.15 4.91
N VAL A 190 -21.54 12.90 5.29
CA VAL A 190 -21.57 14.35 5.22
C VAL A 190 -21.17 14.94 6.57
N TYR A 191 -20.01 15.58 6.60
CA TYR A 191 -19.45 16.29 7.74
C TYR A 191 -19.69 17.79 7.60
N GLN A 192 -20.27 18.39 8.63
CA GLN A 192 -20.45 19.84 8.70
C GLN A 192 -19.34 20.42 9.58
N ILE A 193 -18.42 21.13 8.93
CA ILE A 193 -17.29 21.79 9.60
C ILE A 193 -17.83 23.05 10.29
N ASN A 194 -17.40 23.27 11.53
CA ASN A 194 -17.79 24.47 12.27
C ASN A 194 -16.97 25.70 11.85
N GLU A 195 -17.36 26.88 12.34
CA GLU A 195 -16.67 28.17 12.10
C GLU A 195 -15.20 28.21 12.53
N ARG A 196 -14.74 27.22 13.32
CA ARG A 196 -13.35 27.10 13.79
C ARG A 196 -12.53 26.11 12.98
N GLY A 197 -13.13 25.49 11.96
CA GLY A 197 -12.44 24.52 11.11
C GLY A 197 -12.32 23.14 11.73
N TYR A 198 -13.26 22.67 12.54
CA TYR A 198 -13.22 21.26 12.96
C TYR A 198 -14.59 20.60 13.04
N VAL A 199 -14.57 19.26 13.09
CA VAL A 199 -15.75 18.42 13.34
C VAL A 199 -15.35 17.17 14.13
N LEU A 200 -16.22 16.73 15.03
CA LEU A 200 -16.07 15.46 15.75
C LEU A 200 -16.88 14.37 15.05
N SER A 201 -16.34 13.17 14.95
CA SER A 201 -16.98 12.01 14.33
C SER A 201 -16.94 10.80 15.28
N PRO A 202 -18.05 10.05 15.40
CA PRO A 202 -18.03 8.76 16.09
C PRO A 202 -17.46 7.63 15.22
N LEU A 203 -17.25 7.87 13.92
CA LEU A 203 -16.73 6.89 12.99
C LEU A 203 -15.19 6.84 13.04
N PRO A 204 -14.57 5.70 12.67
CA PRO A 204 -13.15 5.65 12.40
C PRO A 204 -12.79 6.39 11.11
N VAL A 205 -11.50 6.57 10.88
CA VAL A 205 -10.95 7.10 9.62
C VAL A 205 -11.41 6.21 8.46
N SER A 206 -11.86 6.84 7.36
CA SER A 206 -12.14 6.13 6.11
C SER A 206 -10.83 5.67 5.45
N GLU A 207 -10.74 4.38 5.12
CA GLU A 207 -9.55 3.80 4.47
C GLU A 207 -9.66 3.76 2.94
N GLY A 208 -8.51 3.70 2.28
CA GLY A 208 -8.39 3.46 0.84
C GLY A 208 -8.34 4.73 -0.03
N THR A 209 -8.84 4.62 -1.27
CA THR A 209 -8.73 5.66 -2.30
C THR A 209 -9.63 6.85 -2.00
N ILE A 210 -9.08 8.06 -2.04
CA ILE A 210 -9.78 9.27 -1.62
C ILE A 210 -10.74 9.76 -2.71
N GLU A 211 -12.05 9.68 -2.46
CA GLU A 211 -13.11 10.22 -3.33
C GLU A 211 -13.94 11.32 -2.62
N ASN A 212 -13.27 12.10 -1.78
CA ASN A 212 -13.91 13.13 -0.96
C ASN A 212 -14.43 14.31 -1.80
N ARG A 213 -15.48 14.97 -1.32
CA ARG A 213 -16.08 16.15 -1.94
C ARG A 213 -16.08 17.33 -0.98
N TYR A 214 -15.79 18.52 -1.48
CA TYR A 214 -15.64 19.72 -0.68
C TYR A 214 -16.57 20.82 -1.18
N TYR A 215 -17.31 21.43 -0.27
CA TYR A 215 -18.26 22.50 -0.59
C TYR A 215 -18.17 23.64 0.43
N TYR A 216 -18.24 24.87 -0.05
CA TYR A 216 -18.66 25.99 0.78
C TYR A 216 -20.17 25.97 0.94
N VAL A 217 -20.65 26.31 2.14
CA VAL A 217 -22.08 26.35 2.46
C VAL A 217 -22.41 27.68 3.11
N ASP A 218 -23.37 28.38 2.52
CA ASP A 218 -23.87 29.64 3.06
C ASP A 218 -24.89 29.42 4.20
N ASN A 219 -25.34 30.52 4.81
CA ASN A 219 -26.36 30.47 5.86
C ASN A 219 -27.74 30.00 5.38
N SER A 220 -27.97 29.96 4.05
CA SER A 220 -29.21 29.49 3.43
C SER A 220 -29.19 27.99 3.09
N GLY A 221 -28.01 27.35 3.19
CA GLY A 221 -27.77 25.95 2.82
C GLY A 221 -27.39 25.76 1.34
N HIS A 222 -27.17 26.83 0.58
CA HIS A 222 -26.62 26.77 -0.77
C HIS A 222 -25.18 26.23 -0.73
N LYS A 223 -24.86 25.30 -1.64
CA LYS A 223 -23.56 24.63 -1.71
C LYS A 223 -22.80 25.07 -2.95
N GLU A 224 -21.60 25.62 -2.77
CA GLU A 224 -20.66 25.92 -3.84
C GLU A 224 -19.51 24.90 -3.81
N ARG A 225 -19.22 24.23 -4.93
CA ARG A 225 -18.18 23.19 -4.97
C ARG A 225 -16.79 23.80 -4.97
N ILE A 226 -15.94 23.33 -4.06
CA ILE A 226 -14.50 23.63 -4.05
C ILE A 226 -13.81 22.62 -4.96
N LYS A 227 -12.88 23.08 -5.81
CA LYS A 227 -12.10 22.19 -6.68
C LYS A 227 -11.12 21.39 -5.83
N ASP A 228 -10.98 20.10 -6.15
CA ASP A 228 -10.11 19.20 -5.39
C ASP A 228 -8.64 19.66 -5.40
N VAL A 229 -8.20 20.33 -6.48
CA VAL A 229 -6.86 20.93 -6.60
C VAL A 229 -6.60 22.02 -5.55
N CYS A 230 -7.65 22.65 -5.03
CA CYS A 230 -7.58 23.68 -4.01
C CYS A 230 -7.58 23.10 -2.59
N ILE A 231 -7.57 21.78 -2.45
CA ILE A 231 -7.53 21.10 -1.17
C ILE A 231 -6.21 20.35 -1.02
N SER A 232 -5.43 20.73 -0.01
CA SER A 232 -4.22 20.02 0.38
C SER A 232 -4.51 19.15 1.61
N GLY A 233 -4.29 17.84 1.49
CA GLY A 233 -4.34 16.93 2.64
C GLY A 233 -3.07 17.06 3.50
N GLY A 234 -3.23 17.34 4.79
CA GLY A 234 -2.14 17.44 5.78
C GLY A 234 -1.76 16.12 6.45
N GLY A 235 -2.36 15.01 6.01
CA GLY A 235 -2.16 13.67 6.57
C GLY A 235 -3.21 13.28 7.61
N THR A 236 -3.31 11.98 7.83
CA THR A 236 -4.13 11.36 8.88
C THR A 236 -3.21 10.63 9.84
N GLY A 237 -3.41 10.81 11.13
CA GLY A 237 -2.54 10.20 12.14
C GLY A 237 -3.14 10.21 13.53
N GLU A 238 -2.46 9.50 14.42
CA GLU A 238 -2.69 9.55 15.85
C GLU A 238 -1.74 10.56 16.48
N ASP A 239 -2.31 11.58 17.11
CA ASP A 239 -1.57 12.60 17.82
C ASP A 239 -1.78 12.43 19.33
N SER A 240 -0.68 12.44 20.09
CA SER A 240 -0.74 12.57 21.54
C SER A 240 -0.96 14.04 21.91
N VAL A 241 -1.89 14.28 22.82
CA VAL A 241 -2.29 15.65 23.21
C VAL A 241 -1.41 16.11 24.37
N TYR A 242 -0.64 17.17 24.22
CA TYR A 242 0.35 17.53 25.24
C TYR A 242 -0.34 18.02 26.51
N GLY A 243 -0.07 17.39 27.65
CA GLY A 243 -0.73 17.68 28.93
C GLY A 243 -1.99 16.85 29.22
N TYR A 244 -2.40 15.99 28.28
CA TYR A 244 -3.47 15.01 28.47
C TYR A 244 -2.96 13.63 28.04
N ASP A 245 -3.03 12.62 28.90
CA ASP A 245 -2.60 11.25 28.58
C ASP A 245 -3.63 10.54 27.69
N ILE A 246 -3.89 11.13 26.52
CA ILE A 246 -4.89 10.71 25.54
C ILE A 246 -4.29 10.77 24.14
N THR A 247 -4.66 9.80 23.31
CA THR A 247 -4.31 9.75 21.88
C THR A 247 -5.57 9.98 21.06
N ILE A 248 -5.46 10.81 20.03
CA ILE A 248 -6.58 11.15 19.17
C ILE A 248 -6.20 10.94 17.70
N THR A 249 -7.05 10.21 16.99
CA THR A 249 -6.93 10.06 15.54
C THR A 249 -7.58 11.26 14.84
N SER A 250 -6.83 11.95 13.99
CA SER A 250 -7.36 13.09 13.23
C SER A 250 -6.82 13.16 11.81
N SER A 251 -7.63 13.72 10.92
CA SER A 251 -7.24 14.07 9.54
C SER A 251 -7.24 15.57 9.38
N ASN A 252 -6.22 16.09 8.71
CA ASN A 252 -6.05 17.51 8.45
C ASN A 252 -6.20 17.81 6.96
N TYR A 253 -6.89 18.90 6.65
CA TYR A 253 -7.06 19.41 5.30
C TYR A 253 -6.80 20.91 5.30
N ARG A 254 -6.43 21.46 4.15
CA ARG A 254 -6.23 22.90 3.95
C ARG A 254 -6.88 23.34 2.67
N ILE A 255 -7.53 24.51 2.73
CA ILE A 255 -8.06 25.17 1.55
C ILE A 255 -7.02 26.19 1.06
N MET A 256 -6.58 26.03 -0.18
CA MET A 256 -5.68 26.96 -0.86
C MET A 256 -6.47 28.15 -1.41
N PRO A 257 -5.96 29.38 -1.29
CA PRO A 257 -6.57 30.54 -1.94
C PRO A 257 -6.47 30.41 -3.45
N GLU A 258 -7.46 30.91 -4.20
CA GLU A 258 -7.34 30.99 -5.66
C GLU A 258 -6.34 32.09 -6.06
N PRO A 259 -5.49 31.85 -7.08
CA PRO A 259 -5.36 30.63 -7.87
C PRO A 259 -4.62 29.53 -7.10
N CYS A 260 -5.16 28.31 -7.10
CA CYS A 260 -4.78 27.17 -6.25
C CYS A 260 -3.42 26.52 -6.59
N ASP A 261 -2.44 27.32 -7.00
CA ASP A 261 -1.14 26.92 -7.54
C ASP A 261 0.05 27.49 -6.72
N ASP A 262 -0.21 28.07 -5.55
CA ASP A 262 0.82 28.74 -4.75
C ASP A 262 1.46 27.82 -3.70
N ASP A 263 2.59 27.22 -4.08
CA ASP A 263 3.46 26.41 -3.21
C ASP A 263 4.18 27.25 -2.12
N SER A 264 4.07 28.59 -2.14
CA SER A 264 4.78 29.48 -1.22
C SER A 264 4.08 29.72 0.13
N TYR A 265 2.86 29.20 0.31
CA TYR A 265 2.16 29.22 1.61
C TYR A 265 2.71 28.15 2.57
N SER A 266 3.91 28.38 3.08
CA SER A 266 4.60 27.52 4.05
C SER A 266 4.16 27.69 5.50
N GLU A 267 3.31 28.69 5.81
CA GLU A 267 2.76 28.85 7.16
C GLU A 267 1.46 28.05 7.32
N ILE A 268 1.57 27.05 8.18
CA ILE A 268 0.50 26.12 8.53
C ILE A 268 -0.46 26.84 9.49
N ASP A 269 -1.46 27.54 8.97
CA ASP A 269 -2.64 27.91 9.77
C ASP A 269 -3.61 26.71 9.78
N LEU A 270 -3.46 25.84 10.78
CA LEU A 270 -4.24 24.61 10.96
C LEU A 270 -5.66 24.85 11.48
N GLY A 271 -6.11 26.10 11.59
CA GLY A 271 -7.35 26.40 12.31
C GLY A 271 -7.18 26.06 13.79
N ALA A 272 -8.22 25.51 14.42
CA ALA A 272 -8.16 25.12 15.84
C ALA A 272 -7.13 24.01 16.10
N THR A 273 -6.27 24.20 17.10
CA THR A 273 -5.27 23.21 17.49
C THR A 273 -5.93 22.03 18.24
N LEU A 274 -5.27 20.87 18.23
CA LEU A 274 -5.81 19.68 18.91
C LEU A 274 -6.01 19.93 20.42
N ASP A 275 -5.05 20.59 21.07
CA ASP A 275 -5.13 20.95 22.49
C ASP A 275 -6.34 21.86 22.77
N GLU A 276 -6.60 22.82 21.87
CA GLU A 276 -7.77 23.72 21.98
C GLU A 276 -9.07 22.93 21.86
N ILE A 277 -9.18 22.03 20.88
CA ILE A 277 -10.37 21.21 20.64
C ILE A 277 -10.62 20.30 21.85
N VAL A 278 -9.59 19.63 22.34
CA VAL A 278 -9.68 18.73 23.49
C VAL A 278 -10.18 19.44 24.73
N TRP A 279 -9.58 20.59 25.06
CA TRP A 279 -9.98 21.38 26.22
C TRP A 279 -11.42 21.87 26.09
N ARG A 280 -11.80 22.36 24.90
CA ARG A 280 -13.10 22.99 24.65
C ARG A 280 -14.25 21.99 24.64
N GLU A 281 -14.06 20.85 23.98
CA GLU A 281 -15.06 19.78 23.88
C GLU A 281 -15.07 18.90 25.16
N GLY A 282 -14.11 19.11 26.06
CA GLY A 282 -13.93 18.35 27.29
C GLY A 282 -13.59 16.89 27.02
N LEU A 283 -12.80 16.64 25.98
CA LEU A 283 -12.38 15.28 25.58
C LEU A 283 -11.41 14.67 26.59
N ASP A 284 -10.68 15.51 27.32
CA ASP A 284 -9.82 15.12 28.45
C ASP A 284 -10.54 14.28 29.52
N LYS A 285 -11.85 14.52 29.68
CA LYS A 285 -12.71 13.80 30.63
C LYS A 285 -13.45 12.62 29.99
N ARG A 286 -13.57 12.59 28.66
CA ARG A 286 -14.37 11.61 27.92
C ARG A 286 -13.54 10.48 27.31
N VAL A 287 -12.23 10.68 27.14
CA VAL A 287 -11.31 9.63 26.65
C VAL A 287 -10.81 8.71 27.79
N LYS A 288 -11.33 8.87 29.03
CA LYS A 288 -11.05 7.96 30.16
C LYS A 288 -12.01 6.76 30.20
N LYS A 289 -11.70 5.72 29.43
CA LYS A 289 -11.59 4.27 29.79
C LYS A 289 -11.70 3.39 28.55
#